data_AF-A0A3D9AFP7-F1
#
_entry.id   AF-A0A3D9AFP7-F1
#
_cell.length_a   1.000
_cell.length_b   1.000
_cell.length_c   1.000
_cell.angle_alpha   90.00
_cell.angle_beta   90.00
_cell.angle_gamma   90.00
#
_symmetry.space_group_name_H-M   'P 1'
#
loop_
_entity.id
_entity.type
_entity.pdbx_description
1 polymer ?
#
loop_
_entity_poly.entity_id
_entity_poly.type
_entity_poly.pdbx_seq_one_letter_code
_entity_poly.pdbx_strand_id
1 'polypeptide(L)'
;MKIIKFLPILLFNFSCSAQTNLEKYIIDDDGITVEKTDSTKQYDAVFNINNSIYKIGKKFIYSYYYENKNEEKFLIKRGKEVVQPEGYSTFDWEFTKITNQDSLTIKNLILKPSSGNPFGKEFPDYNQTAIGYEYLMYNGQFFTMEVTGAIENEMNVWIHPPRSNFFKILELNPFPYIKAPYKIGTKWTWKLKIGDHWSDKRWLEWKGGIENIYDYEIKEKKVISTKMGNLECYLVYANAESRIGKTELISYFNPKFGFVKLEYKNIDGTKTVLELENVE
;
A
#
# COMPACT_ATOMS: atom_id res chain seq x y z
N MET A 1 -39.56 41.19 28.62
CA MET A 1 -38.10 41.00 28.52
C MET A 1 -37.82 39.60 27.98
N LYS A 2 -37.34 39.47 26.73
CA LYS A 2 -36.90 38.18 26.17
C LYS A 2 -35.44 37.95 26.56
N ILE A 3 -35.19 36.89 27.33
CA ILE A 3 -33.83 36.45 27.66
C ILE A 3 -33.30 35.64 26.48
N ILE A 4 -32.37 36.22 25.73
CA ILE A 4 -31.60 35.52 24.69
C ILE A 4 -30.55 34.67 25.41
N LYS A 5 -30.71 33.34 25.38
CA LYS A 5 -29.67 32.41 25.83
C LYS A 5 -28.60 32.32 24.75
N PHE A 6 -27.43 32.91 25.01
CA PHE A 6 -26.23 32.67 24.23
C PHE A 6 -25.73 31.24 24.53
N LEU A 7 -25.68 30.40 23.50
CA LEU A 7 -25.03 29.10 23.55
C LEU A 7 -23.57 29.32 23.08
N PRO A 8 -22.55 29.02 23.90
CA PRO A 8 -21.17 29.13 23.45
C PRO A 8 -20.88 27.99 22.49
N ILE A 9 -20.66 28.32 21.22
CA ILE A 9 -20.12 27.39 20.23
C ILE A 9 -18.67 27.14 20.64
N LEU A 10 -18.40 26.00 21.27
CA LEU A 10 -17.05 25.48 21.43
C LEU A 10 -16.50 25.18 20.01
N LEU A 11 -15.76 26.14 19.46
CA LEU A 11 -14.89 25.89 18.32
C LEU A 11 -13.79 24.95 18.79
N PHE A 12 -13.93 23.66 18.48
CA PHE A 12 -12.80 22.73 18.54
C PHE A 12 -11.76 23.22 17.55
N ASN A 13 -10.73 23.88 18.08
CA ASN A 13 -9.48 24.11 17.37
C ASN A 13 -8.86 22.74 17.06
N PHE A 14 -9.18 22.14 15.92
CA PHE A 14 -8.25 21.23 15.24
C PHE A 14 -7.10 22.07 14.69
N SER A 15 -6.32 22.63 15.62
CA SER A 15 -5.13 23.43 15.38
C SER A 15 -4.01 22.50 14.94
N CYS A 16 -3.59 22.63 13.67
CA CYS A 16 -2.19 22.70 13.20
C CYS A 16 -1.07 22.00 14.01
N SER A 17 -1.28 20.83 14.60
CA SER A 17 -0.23 20.08 15.29
C SER A 17 0.70 19.32 14.34
N ALA A 18 0.36 19.20 13.06
CA ALA A 18 1.19 18.49 12.08
C ALA A 18 2.54 19.19 11.77
N GLN A 19 2.77 20.44 12.22
CA GLN A 19 3.99 21.19 11.92
C GLN A 19 4.91 21.43 13.13
N THR A 20 4.59 20.92 14.33
CA THR A 20 5.36 21.22 15.54
C THR A 20 6.61 20.35 15.76
N ASN A 21 6.95 19.44 14.85
CA ASN A 21 8.04 18.46 15.03
C ASN A 21 8.90 18.21 13.78
N LEU A 22 9.06 19.20 12.89
CA LEU A 22 9.91 19.05 11.68
C LEU A 22 11.33 18.57 12.00
N GLU A 23 11.86 18.87 13.18
CA GLU A 23 13.18 18.42 13.63
C GLU A 23 13.29 16.89 13.79
N LYS A 24 12.18 16.17 13.93
CA LYS A 24 12.15 14.70 14.06
C LYS A 24 12.25 13.96 12.73
N TYR A 25 12.07 14.65 11.61
CA TYR A 25 11.90 14.03 10.30
C TYR A 25 12.99 14.47 9.31
N ILE A 26 13.26 13.61 8.33
CA ILE A 26 14.03 13.91 7.12
C ILE A 26 13.21 13.53 5.90
N ILE A 27 13.57 14.08 4.75
CA ILE A 27 13.09 13.60 3.46
C ILE A 27 14.13 12.61 2.95
N ASP A 28 13.72 11.37 2.70
CA ASP A 28 14.61 10.35 2.14
C ASP A 28 14.94 10.63 0.66
N ASP A 29 15.80 9.79 0.08
CA ASP A 29 16.26 9.94 -1.30
C ASP A 29 15.13 9.86 -2.34
N ASP A 30 14.02 9.22 -1.99
CA ASP A 30 12.87 9.07 -2.86
C ASP A 30 11.84 10.20 -2.68
N GLY A 31 11.92 11.01 -1.61
CA GLY A 31 11.04 12.15 -1.37
C GLY A 31 9.93 11.90 -0.33
N ILE A 32 10.06 10.83 0.45
CA ILE A 32 9.15 10.45 1.53
C ILE A 32 9.67 11.02 2.85
N THR A 33 8.75 11.51 3.69
CA THR A 33 9.12 12.03 5.01
C THR A 33 9.17 10.89 6.01
N VAL A 34 10.36 10.63 6.54
CA VAL A 34 10.68 9.53 7.46
C VAL A 34 11.26 10.07 8.76
N GLU A 35 11.20 9.29 9.83
CA GLU A 35 11.84 9.60 11.09
C GLU A 35 13.36 9.66 10.94
N LYS A 36 13.98 10.61 11.64
CA LYS A 36 15.43 10.58 11.87
C LYS A 36 15.79 9.36 12.70
N THR A 37 16.82 8.64 12.28
CA THR A 37 17.43 7.59 13.09
C THR A 37 17.93 8.18 14.41
N ASP A 38 17.79 7.40 15.48
CA ASP A 38 18.26 7.74 16.82
C ASP A 38 18.99 6.53 17.40
N SER A 39 20.32 6.57 17.37
CA SER A 39 21.18 5.46 17.82
C SER A 39 21.06 5.14 19.31
N THR A 40 20.42 6.02 20.08
CA THR A 40 20.15 5.79 21.51
C THR A 40 18.86 5.00 21.75
N LYS A 41 18.03 4.83 20.72
CA LYS A 41 16.73 4.14 20.81
C LYS A 41 16.75 2.82 20.07
N GLN A 42 15.90 1.91 20.54
CA GLN A 42 15.60 0.68 19.81
C GLN A 42 14.82 1.00 18.53
N TYR A 43 14.99 0.16 17.51
CA TYR A 43 14.36 0.31 16.20
C TYR A 43 12.87 0.67 16.27
N ASP A 44 12.11 -0.14 17.02
CA ASP A 44 10.67 0.02 17.14
C ASP A 44 10.27 1.35 17.78
N ALA A 45 11.10 1.87 18.69
CA ALA A 45 10.83 3.14 19.36
C ALA A 45 11.00 4.33 18.41
N VAL A 46 11.70 4.16 17.30
CA VAL A 46 11.85 5.18 16.26
C VAL A 46 10.76 5.03 15.20
N PHE A 47 10.57 3.81 14.66
CA PHE A 47 9.78 3.62 13.43
C PHE A 47 8.43 2.93 13.59
N ASN A 48 8.09 2.38 14.77
CA ASN A 48 6.89 1.56 14.94
C ASN A 48 5.91 2.08 16.01
N ILE A 49 6.42 2.64 17.10
CA ILE A 49 5.59 3.03 18.26
C ILE A 49 4.66 4.22 17.94
N ASN A 50 5.07 5.11 17.05
CA ASN A 50 4.30 6.29 16.66
C ASN A 50 3.22 5.98 15.60
N ASN A 51 3.21 4.77 15.01
CA ASN A 51 2.16 4.36 14.09
C ASN A 51 0.80 4.33 14.80
N SER A 52 -0.21 4.89 14.16
CA SER A 52 -1.60 4.91 14.61
C SER A 52 -2.46 3.81 13.96
N ILE A 53 -2.17 3.50 12.70
CA ILE A 53 -2.89 2.55 11.82
C ILE A 53 -2.14 1.23 11.82
N TYR A 54 -0.95 1.19 11.22
CA TYR A 54 -0.13 -0.01 10.98
C TYR A 54 0.70 -0.38 12.21
N LYS A 55 0.00 -0.68 13.31
CA LYS A 55 0.60 -1.10 14.58
C LYS A 55 0.98 -2.58 14.58
N ILE A 56 2.09 -2.91 15.24
CA ILE A 56 2.49 -4.29 15.50
C ILE A 56 1.34 -5.06 16.18
N GLY A 57 1.08 -6.27 15.70
CA GLY A 57 0.00 -7.13 16.18
C GLY A 57 -1.32 -6.97 15.43
N LYS A 58 -1.50 -5.90 14.65
CA LYS A 58 -2.64 -5.73 13.74
C LYS A 58 -2.53 -6.66 12.53
N LYS A 59 -3.68 -7.06 11.98
CA LYS A 59 -3.77 -7.69 10.66
C LYS A 59 -4.79 -6.98 9.80
N PHE A 60 -4.44 -6.70 8.55
CA PHE A 60 -5.32 -6.07 7.58
C PHE A 60 -5.60 -7.06 6.46
N ILE A 61 -6.85 -7.50 6.35
CA ILE A 61 -7.26 -8.56 5.43
C ILE A 61 -7.88 -7.91 4.20
N TYR A 62 -7.22 -8.02 3.06
CA TYR A 62 -7.69 -7.49 1.78
C TYR A 62 -8.21 -8.60 0.88
N SER A 63 -9.42 -8.41 0.38
CA SER A 63 -9.83 -9.06 -0.86
C SER A 63 -9.22 -8.35 -2.06
N TYR A 64 -9.20 -9.04 -3.19
CA TYR A 64 -8.74 -8.43 -4.42
C TYR A 64 -9.44 -9.04 -5.63
N TYR A 65 -9.28 -8.39 -6.78
CA TYR A 65 -9.48 -9.00 -8.08
C TYR A 65 -8.61 -8.32 -9.13
N TYR A 66 -8.29 -9.07 -10.18
CA TYR A 66 -7.80 -8.55 -11.44
C TYR A 66 -8.97 -8.44 -12.44
N GLU A 67 -9.02 -7.38 -13.22
CA GLU A 67 -10.00 -7.16 -14.27
C GLU A 67 -9.28 -6.99 -15.61
N ASN A 68 -9.58 -7.86 -16.56
CA ASN A 68 -8.99 -7.80 -17.89
C ASN A 68 -9.64 -6.67 -18.72
N LYS A 69 -9.16 -6.49 -19.96
CA LYS A 69 -9.68 -5.48 -20.90
C LYS A 69 -11.14 -5.70 -21.33
N ASN A 70 -11.67 -6.91 -21.11
CA ASN A 70 -13.06 -7.27 -21.39
C ASN A 70 -13.94 -7.17 -20.13
N GLU A 71 -13.43 -6.55 -19.06
CA GLU A 71 -14.12 -6.37 -17.78
C GLU A 71 -14.44 -7.70 -17.04
N GLU A 72 -13.80 -8.80 -17.45
CA GLU A 72 -13.89 -10.08 -16.76
C GLU A 72 -12.99 -10.07 -15.52
N LYS A 73 -13.52 -10.58 -14.40
CA LYS A 73 -12.82 -10.58 -13.11
C LYS A 73 -12.20 -11.94 -12.78
N PHE A 74 -10.96 -11.89 -12.32
CA PHE A 74 -10.16 -13.05 -11.98
C PHE A 74 -9.50 -12.91 -10.62
N LEU A 75 -9.17 -14.06 -10.05
CA LEU A 75 -8.21 -14.23 -8.98
C LEU A 75 -6.99 -14.98 -9.52
N ILE A 76 -5.97 -15.14 -8.69
CA ILE A 76 -4.89 -16.07 -8.99
C ILE A 76 -5.08 -17.34 -8.17
N LYS A 77 -4.61 -18.46 -8.71
CA LYS A 77 -4.52 -19.73 -7.99
C LYS A 77 -3.13 -20.34 -8.14
N ARG A 78 -2.76 -21.21 -7.19
CA ARG A 78 -1.49 -21.93 -7.24
C ARG A 78 -1.42 -22.76 -8.52
N GLY A 79 -0.39 -22.50 -9.31
CA GLY A 79 -0.10 -23.20 -10.56
C GLY A 79 0.75 -24.44 -10.33
N LYS A 80 1.49 -24.82 -11.37
CA LYS A 80 2.37 -26.00 -11.35
C LYS A 80 3.58 -25.77 -10.45
N GLU A 81 4.05 -26.86 -9.86
CA GLU A 81 5.31 -26.89 -9.13
C GLU A 81 6.48 -26.63 -10.09
N VAL A 82 7.43 -25.82 -9.66
CA VAL A 82 8.63 -25.44 -10.41
C VAL A 82 9.86 -25.75 -9.54
N VAL A 83 10.58 -26.81 -9.92
CA VAL A 83 11.81 -27.21 -9.25
C VAL A 83 12.91 -26.19 -9.57
N GLN A 84 13.47 -25.59 -8.53
CA GLN A 84 14.58 -24.65 -8.65
C GLN A 84 15.92 -25.38 -8.79
N PRO A 85 16.93 -24.76 -9.42
CA PRO A 85 18.27 -25.36 -9.58
C PRO A 85 18.89 -25.82 -8.26
N GLU A 86 18.56 -25.16 -7.14
CA GLU A 86 19.08 -25.46 -5.81
C GLU A 86 18.33 -26.62 -5.11
N GLY A 87 17.38 -27.27 -5.80
CA GLY A 87 16.72 -28.49 -5.32
C GLY A 87 15.48 -28.29 -4.44
N TYR A 88 15.04 -27.04 -4.23
CA TYR A 88 13.76 -26.74 -3.61
C TYR A 88 12.69 -26.43 -4.68
N SER A 89 11.42 -26.57 -4.32
CA SER A 89 10.31 -26.30 -5.23
C SER A 89 9.62 -24.98 -4.90
N THR A 90 9.27 -24.23 -5.94
CA THR A 90 8.31 -23.13 -5.87
C THR A 90 7.07 -23.50 -6.67
N PHE A 91 6.08 -22.61 -6.73
CA PHE A 91 4.89 -22.80 -7.54
C PHE A 91 4.69 -21.58 -8.43
N ASP A 92 4.33 -21.82 -9.70
CA ASP A 92 3.82 -20.78 -10.57
C ASP A 92 2.40 -20.37 -10.15
N TRP A 93 1.77 -19.48 -10.89
CA TRP A 93 0.40 -19.05 -10.69
C TRP A 93 -0.36 -18.96 -12.01
N GLU A 94 -1.67 -19.13 -11.95
CA GLU A 94 -2.55 -18.93 -13.10
C GLU A 94 -3.80 -18.13 -12.71
N PHE A 95 -4.39 -17.43 -13.67
CA PHE A 95 -5.66 -16.75 -13.47
C PHE A 95 -6.80 -17.76 -13.42
N THR A 96 -7.74 -17.53 -12.51
CA THR A 96 -9.03 -18.23 -12.49
C THR A 96 -10.15 -17.21 -12.42
N LYS A 97 -11.25 -17.45 -13.16
CA LYS A 97 -12.43 -16.59 -13.10
C LYS A 97 -12.94 -16.55 -11.66
N ILE A 98 -13.46 -15.41 -11.24
CA ILE A 98 -14.00 -15.27 -9.88
C ILE A 98 -15.16 -16.23 -9.59
N THR A 99 -15.80 -16.80 -10.61
CA THR A 99 -16.86 -17.82 -10.48
C THR A 99 -16.32 -19.25 -10.36
N ASN A 100 -15.04 -19.47 -10.67
CA ASN A 100 -14.42 -20.80 -10.80
C ASN A 100 -13.33 -21.01 -9.73
N GLN A 101 -13.61 -20.60 -8.50
CA GLN A 101 -12.68 -20.69 -7.40
C GLN A 101 -12.60 -22.12 -6.89
N ASP A 102 -11.41 -22.54 -6.49
CA ASP A 102 -11.12 -23.84 -5.90
C ASP A 102 -10.30 -23.69 -4.61
N SER A 103 -9.97 -24.80 -3.97
CA SER A 103 -9.21 -24.82 -2.71
C SER A 103 -7.79 -24.23 -2.83
N LEU A 104 -7.26 -24.10 -4.05
CA LEU A 104 -5.92 -23.57 -4.34
C LEU A 104 -5.97 -22.11 -4.83
N THR A 105 -7.16 -21.53 -4.92
CA THR A 105 -7.35 -20.12 -5.28
C THR A 105 -6.94 -19.24 -4.09
N ILE A 106 -6.14 -18.21 -4.36
CA ILE A 106 -5.74 -17.23 -3.36
C ILE A 106 -6.96 -16.37 -3.05
N LYS A 107 -7.42 -16.43 -1.81
CA LYS A 107 -8.63 -15.78 -1.31
C LYS A 107 -8.37 -14.32 -0.94
N ASN A 108 -7.34 -14.09 -0.13
CA ASN A 108 -7.04 -12.77 0.42
C ASN A 108 -5.54 -12.55 0.64
N LEU A 109 -5.20 -11.28 0.77
CA LEU A 109 -3.88 -10.80 1.18
C LEU A 109 -3.98 -10.31 2.61
N ILE A 110 -3.05 -10.71 3.48
CA ILE A 110 -3.02 -10.26 4.87
C ILE A 110 -1.77 -9.43 5.07
N LEU A 111 -1.94 -8.12 5.28
CA LEU A 111 -0.85 -7.21 5.64
C LEU A 111 -0.65 -7.24 7.16
N LYS A 112 0.59 -7.46 7.60
CA LYS A 112 0.98 -7.49 9.01
C LYS A 112 2.21 -6.62 9.28
N PRO A 113 2.11 -5.60 10.15
CA PRO A 113 3.27 -4.91 10.69
C PRO A 113 4.04 -5.81 11.66
N SER A 114 5.36 -5.76 11.60
CA SER A 114 6.28 -6.56 12.43
C SER A 114 7.30 -5.69 13.16
N SER A 115 7.79 -6.19 14.29
CA SER A 115 8.86 -5.58 15.09
C SER A 115 10.23 -5.75 14.42
N GLY A 116 11.11 -4.79 14.68
CA GLY A 116 12.52 -4.80 14.29
C GLY A 116 12.78 -4.45 12.84
N ASN A 117 14.06 -4.43 12.49
CA ASN A 117 14.55 -4.28 11.12
C ASN A 117 14.80 -5.67 10.51
N PRO A 118 13.88 -6.23 9.70
CA PRO A 118 14.06 -7.55 9.08
C PRO A 118 15.23 -7.56 8.10
N PHE A 119 15.66 -6.39 7.62
CA PHE A 119 16.72 -6.20 6.65
C PHE A 119 18.04 -5.75 7.29
N GLY A 120 18.14 -5.67 8.62
CA GLY A 120 19.25 -4.98 9.30
C GLY A 120 20.65 -5.55 9.06
N LYS A 121 20.77 -6.78 8.56
CA LYS A 121 22.06 -7.35 8.13
C LYS A 121 22.55 -6.74 6.81
N GLU A 122 21.64 -6.46 5.89
CA GLU A 122 21.94 -5.96 4.53
C GLU A 122 21.79 -4.43 4.48
N PHE A 123 20.80 -3.90 5.20
CA PHE A 123 20.42 -2.50 5.26
C PHE A 123 20.28 -2.04 6.72
N PRO A 124 21.40 -1.76 7.41
CA PRO A 124 21.38 -1.29 8.80
C PRO A 124 20.58 0.01 8.98
N ASP A 125 20.60 0.88 7.97
CA ASP A 125 19.94 2.19 7.97
C ASP A 125 18.48 2.16 7.47
N TYR A 126 17.89 0.96 7.34
CA TYR A 126 16.49 0.81 6.94
C TYR A 126 15.56 1.56 7.91
N ASN A 127 14.76 2.49 7.41
CA ASN A 127 14.07 3.51 8.20
C ASN A 127 12.54 3.43 8.08
N GLN A 128 12.00 2.22 7.97
CA GLN A 128 10.59 1.98 7.70
C GLN A 128 10.01 0.96 8.68
N THR A 129 8.74 1.06 9.01
CA THR A 129 8.02 -0.03 9.64
C THR A 129 8.06 -1.26 8.74
N ALA A 130 8.58 -2.37 9.26
CA ALA A 130 8.50 -3.64 8.56
C ALA A 130 7.04 -4.09 8.44
N ILE A 131 6.60 -4.39 7.22
CA ILE A 131 5.31 -5.03 6.96
C ILE A 131 5.52 -6.31 6.16
N GLY A 132 4.64 -7.29 6.31
CA GLY A 132 4.60 -8.47 5.46
C GLY A 132 3.24 -8.67 4.83
N TYR A 133 3.22 -9.24 3.63
CA TYR A 133 2.01 -9.73 2.98
C TYR A 133 2.00 -11.25 3.00
N GLU A 134 0.93 -11.84 3.52
CA GLU A 134 0.66 -13.28 3.42
C GLU A 134 -0.48 -13.53 2.42
N TYR A 135 -0.30 -14.52 1.55
CA TYR A 135 -1.23 -14.83 0.47
C TYR A 135 -1.99 -16.11 0.82
N LEU A 136 -3.20 -15.99 1.36
CA LEU A 136 -3.96 -17.11 1.91
C LEU A 136 -4.85 -17.75 0.84
N MET A 137 -4.77 -19.07 0.69
CA MET A 137 -5.68 -19.85 -0.17
C MET A 137 -6.96 -20.26 0.57
N TYR A 138 -8.00 -20.64 -0.19
CA TYR A 138 -9.27 -21.12 0.40
C TYR A 138 -9.14 -22.34 1.30
N ASN A 139 -8.13 -23.18 1.08
CA ASN A 139 -7.84 -24.32 1.97
C ASN A 139 -7.19 -23.92 3.31
N GLY A 140 -6.96 -22.63 3.56
CA GLY A 140 -6.33 -22.12 4.78
C GLY A 140 -4.81 -22.18 4.81
N GLN A 141 -4.16 -22.67 3.74
CA GLN A 141 -2.70 -22.65 3.62
C GLN A 141 -2.21 -21.37 2.95
N PHE A 142 -0.99 -20.96 3.27
CA PHE A 142 -0.33 -19.87 2.57
C PHE A 142 0.23 -20.34 1.22
N PHE A 143 -0.01 -19.56 0.18
CA PHE A 143 0.62 -19.73 -1.12
C PHE A 143 2.05 -19.18 -1.11
N THR A 144 2.23 -17.97 -0.59
CA THR A 144 3.53 -17.32 -0.42
C THR A 144 3.43 -16.24 0.66
N MET A 145 4.58 -15.68 1.03
CA MET A 145 4.68 -14.47 1.84
C MET A 145 5.83 -13.59 1.35
N GLU A 146 5.78 -12.30 1.68
CA GLU A 146 6.87 -11.35 1.46
C GLU A 146 6.99 -10.40 2.64
N VAL A 147 8.17 -9.80 2.79
CA VAL A 147 8.46 -8.75 3.77
C VAL A 147 8.92 -7.51 3.01
N THR A 148 8.43 -6.35 3.44
CA THR A 148 8.68 -5.03 2.84
C THR A 148 8.42 -3.94 3.87
N GLY A 149 8.15 -2.70 3.44
CA GLY A 149 8.07 -1.53 4.33
C GLY A 149 6.80 -0.71 4.23
N ALA A 150 6.53 -0.01 5.32
CA ALA A 150 5.56 1.07 5.44
C ALA A 150 6.21 2.25 6.15
N ILE A 151 5.74 3.45 5.84
CA ILE A 151 6.09 4.67 6.55
C ILE A 151 4.77 5.28 7.02
N GLU A 152 4.60 5.38 8.33
CA GLU A 152 3.44 6.04 8.92
C GLU A 152 3.91 7.01 10.01
N ASN A 153 3.62 8.30 9.81
CA ASN A 153 3.91 9.32 10.81
C ASN A 153 3.01 10.53 10.67
N GLU A 154 3.28 11.57 11.47
CA GLU A 154 2.50 12.81 11.48
C GLU A 154 2.48 13.53 10.12
N MET A 155 3.46 13.25 9.25
CA MET A 155 3.65 13.92 7.96
C MET A 155 3.05 13.14 6.79
N ASN A 156 3.05 11.81 6.84
CA ASN A 156 2.54 10.98 5.75
C ASN A 156 2.24 9.54 6.14
N VAL A 157 1.45 8.88 5.28
CA VAL A 157 1.27 7.43 5.27
C VAL A 157 1.60 6.91 3.88
N TRP A 158 2.52 5.95 3.80
CA TRP A 158 2.97 5.28 2.60
C TRP A 158 3.12 3.79 2.89
N ILE A 159 2.70 2.93 1.98
CA ILE A 159 2.96 1.49 2.08
C ILE A 159 3.50 0.96 0.76
N HIS A 160 4.43 0.02 0.84
CA HIS A 160 4.81 -0.75 -0.33
C HIS A 160 3.60 -1.59 -0.80
N PRO A 161 3.23 -1.61 -2.09
CA PRO A 161 2.21 -2.54 -2.58
C PRO A 161 2.70 -3.99 -2.45
N PRO A 162 1.78 -4.98 -2.46
CA PRO A 162 2.15 -6.38 -2.56
C PRO A 162 2.82 -6.65 -3.90
N ARG A 163 3.84 -7.53 -3.93
CA ARG A 163 4.70 -7.74 -5.12
C ARG A 163 5.04 -9.18 -5.42
N SER A 164 4.47 -10.15 -4.72
CA SER A 164 4.69 -11.55 -5.04
C SER A 164 3.82 -11.97 -6.23
N ASN A 165 4.38 -12.84 -7.08
CA ASN A 165 3.66 -13.47 -8.19
C ASN A 165 3.02 -12.46 -9.16
N PHE A 166 1.72 -12.55 -9.41
CA PHE A 166 0.98 -11.61 -10.25
C PHE A 166 1.16 -10.15 -9.80
N PHE A 167 1.26 -9.91 -8.50
CA PHE A 167 1.31 -8.56 -7.96
C PHE A 167 2.63 -7.84 -8.23
N LYS A 168 3.64 -8.52 -8.80
CA LYS A 168 4.88 -7.89 -9.30
C LYS A 168 4.60 -6.72 -10.23
N ILE A 169 3.50 -6.78 -11.00
CA ILE A 169 3.08 -5.68 -11.88
C ILE A 169 2.86 -4.36 -11.13
N LEU A 170 2.51 -4.40 -9.85
CA LEU A 170 2.22 -3.22 -9.03
C LEU A 170 3.47 -2.42 -8.66
N GLU A 171 4.69 -2.94 -8.87
CA GLU A 171 5.92 -2.15 -8.77
C GLU A 171 5.90 -0.99 -9.78
N LEU A 172 5.26 -1.18 -10.94
CA LEU A 172 5.15 -0.18 -12.01
C LEU A 172 4.05 0.86 -11.76
N ASN A 173 3.22 0.64 -10.73
CA ASN A 173 2.13 1.54 -10.37
C ASN A 173 2.58 2.58 -9.34
N PRO A 174 1.89 3.73 -9.21
CA PRO A 174 2.07 4.58 -8.04
C PRO A 174 1.79 3.77 -6.77
N PHE A 175 2.58 3.98 -5.73
CA PHE A 175 2.36 3.31 -4.45
C PHE A 175 1.30 4.04 -3.64
N PRO A 176 0.55 3.34 -2.75
CA PRO A 176 -0.38 4.01 -1.84
C PRO A 176 0.36 4.99 -0.95
N TYR A 177 0.04 6.28 -1.12
CA TYR A 177 0.74 7.38 -0.47
C TYR A 177 -0.21 8.54 -0.23
N ILE A 178 -0.17 9.14 0.95
CA ILE A 178 -0.90 10.36 1.29
C ILE A 178 -0.08 11.24 2.24
N LYS A 179 -0.02 12.54 1.98
CA LYS A 179 0.64 13.54 2.85
C LYS A 179 -0.35 14.29 3.73
N ALA A 180 0.01 14.47 4.99
CA ALA A 180 -0.67 15.35 5.92
C ALA A 180 -0.25 16.83 5.71
N PRO A 181 -1.10 17.81 6.06
CA PRO A 181 -2.50 17.64 6.45
C PRO A 181 -3.36 17.14 5.26
N TYR A 182 -4.32 16.24 5.54
CA TYR A 182 -5.20 15.64 4.54
C TYR A 182 -6.23 16.66 4.03
N LYS A 183 -5.79 17.51 3.09
CA LYS A 183 -6.58 18.59 2.52
C LYS A 183 -6.80 18.36 1.03
N ILE A 184 -8.03 18.55 0.57
CA ILE A 184 -8.36 18.50 -0.86
C ILE A 184 -7.55 19.56 -1.61
N GLY A 185 -7.01 19.18 -2.77
CA GLY A 185 -6.12 19.99 -3.61
C GLY A 185 -4.64 19.90 -3.23
N THR A 186 -4.27 19.20 -2.16
CA THR A 186 -2.85 18.94 -1.84
C THR A 186 -2.24 18.05 -2.92
N LYS A 187 -1.10 18.50 -3.47
CA LYS A 187 -0.35 17.83 -4.55
C LYS A 187 1.09 17.61 -4.15
N TRP A 188 1.67 16.50 -4.60
CA TRP A 188 3.10 16.22 -4.44
C TRP A 188 3.57 15.27 -5.54
N THR A 189 4.88 15.21 -5.72
CA THR A 189 5.54 14.29 -6.63
C THR A 189 6.39 13.29 -5.86
N TRP A 190 6.60 12.14 -6.47
CA TRP A 190 7.48 11.07 -5.98
C TRP A 190 8.14 10.41 -7.17
N LYS A 191 9.28 9.74 -6.99
CA LYS A 191 9.94 9.00 -8.08
C LYS A 191 10.47 7.67 -7.58
N LEU A 192 10.55 6.69 -8.47
CA LEU A 192 11.12 5.40 -8.17
C LEU A 192 11.93 4.89 -9.37
N LYS A 193 13.14 4.42 -9.10
CA LYS A 193 13.94 3.70 -10.11
C LYS A 193 13.61 2.23 -10.05
N ILE A 194 13.29 1.65 -11.21
CA ILE A 194 12.83 0.26 -11.32
C ILE A 194 13.74 -0.47 -12.32
N GLY A 195 14.27 -1.62 -11.92
CA GLY A 195 15.09 -2.47 -12.77
C GLY A 195 14.26 -3.39 -13.67
N ASP A 196 14.85 -3.90 -14.75
CA ASP A 196 14.20 -4.84 -15.67
C ASP A 196 14.01 -6.25 -15.09
N HIS A 197 14.41 -6.52 -13.86
CA HIS A 197 14.01 -7.74 -13.14
C HIS A 197 12.50 -7.79 -12.80
N TRP A 198 11.80 -6.65 -12.93
CA TRP A 198 10.32 -6.57 -12.86
C TRP A 198 9.63 -6.78 -14.22
N SER A 199 10.41 -6.92 -15.29
CA SER A 199 9.93 -7.24 -16.63
C SER A 199 9.31 -8.63 -16.67
N ASP A 200 8.13 -8.75 -17.28
CA ASP A 200 7.48 -10.05 -17.45
C ASP A 200 6.60 -10.04 -18.71
N LYS A 201 6.77 -11.09 -19.53
CA LYS A 201 6.00 -11.31 -20.77
C LYS A 201 4.49 -11.31 -20.59
N ARG A 202 3.97 -11.51 -19.37
CA ARG A 202 2.54 -11.51 -19.08
C ARG A 202 1.94 -10.11 -19.07
N TRP A 203 2.72 -9.07 -18.79
CA TRP A 203 2.25 -7.68 -18.80
C TRP A 203 3.05 -6.77 -19.73
N LEU A 204 4.37 -6.73 -19.58
CA LEU A 204 5.24 -5.91 -20.41
C LEU A 204 6.70 -6.32 -20.23
N GLU A 205 7.41 -6.51 -21.34
CA GLU A 205 8.85 -6.71 -21.32
C GLU A 205 9.63 -5.45 -21.66
N TRP A 206 10.71 -5.19 -20.92
CA TRP A 206 11.68 -4.15 -21.23
C TRP A 206 13.09 -4.55 -20.79
N LYS A 207 14.08 -3.71 -21.13
CA LYS A 207 15.48 -3.88 -20.73
C LYS A 207 16.02 -2.63 -20.06
N GLY A 208 16.93 -2.81 -19.11
CA GLY A 208 17.56 -1.74 -18.33
C GLY A 208 16.63 -1.06 -17.33
N GLY A 209 17.19 -0.12 -16.57
CA GLY A 209 16.43 0.68 -15.61
C GLY A 209 15.40 1.62 -16.27
N ILE A 210 14.34 1.92 -15.53
CA ILE A 210 13.41 3.01 -15.78
C ILE A 210 13.34 3.90 -14.54
N GLU A 211 12.95 5.14 -14.71
CA GLU A 211 12.54 6.02 -13.62
C GLU A 211 11.06 6.32 -13.83
N ASN A 212 10.24 5.93 -12.86
CA ASN A 212 8.84 6.29 -12.80
C ASN A 212 8.73 7.62 -12.05
N ILE A 213 8.03 8.59 -12.67
CA ILE A 213 7.67 9.86 -12.05
C ILE A 213 6.20 9.78 -11.69
N TYR A 214 5.90 10.03 -10.42
CA TYR A 214 4.56 9.95 -9.87
C TYR A 214 4.03 11.33 -9.50
N ASP A 215 2.81 11.63 -9.91
CA ASP A 215 2.06 12.81 -9.52
C ASP A 215 0.86 12.41 -8.69
N TYR A 216 0.72 12.98 -7.49
CA TYR A 216 -0.36 12.69 -6.55
C TYR A 216 -1.21 13.94 -6.28
N GLU A 217 -2.50 13.72 -6.04
CA GLU A 217 -3.44 14.74 -5.58
C GLU A 217 -4.54 14.16 -4.68
N ILE A 218 -4.80 14.78 -3.53
CA ILE A 218 -6.02 14.53 -2.76
C ILE A 218 -7.17 15.26 -3.47
N LYS A 219 -8.01 14.56 -4.22
CA LYS A 219 -9.08 15.21 -5.02
C LYS A 219 -10.42 15.29 -4.31
N GLU A 220 -10.72 14.31 -3.47
CA GLU A 220 -12.05 14.19 -2.89
C GLU A 220 -11.97 13.75 -1.42
N LYS A 221 -13.04 14.06 -0.69
CA LYS A 221 -13.37 13.47 0.59
C LYS A 221 -14.83 13.03 0.53
N LYS A 222 -15.10 11.73 0.63
CA LYS A 222 -16.46 11.20 0.54
C LYS A 222 -16.66 9.94 1.36
N VAL A 223 -17.92 9.68 1.72
CA VAL A 223 -18.33 8.40 2.30
C VAL A 223 -18.44 7.38 1.18
N ILE A 224 -17.73 6.26 1.32
CA ILE A 224 -17.83 5.11 0.41
C ILE A 224 -18.42 3.91 1.16
N SER A 225 -19.18 3.08 0.45
CA SER A 225 -19.59 1.78 0.96
C SER A 225 -18.42 0.81 0.82
N THR A 226 -18.01 0.18 1.91
CA THR A 226 -16.98 -0.85 1.94
C THR A 226 -17.50 -2.11 2.62
N LYS A 227 -16.73 -3.20 2.55
CA LYS A 227 -17.01 -4.43 3.31
C LYS A 227 -17.00 -4.24 4.84
N MET A 228 -16.34 -3.20 5.35
CA MET A 228 -16.36 -2.82 6.77
C MET A 228 -17.48 -1.81 7.11
N GLY A 229 -18.38 -1.54 6.17
CA GLY A 229 -19.44 -0.54 6.29
C GLY A 229 -19.09 0.78 5.58
N ASN A 230 -19.90 1.81 5.86
CA ASN A 230 -19.73 3.12 5.25
C ASN A 230 -18.58 3.87 5.93
N LEU A 231 -17.56 4.25 5.15
CA LEU A 231 -16.36 4.92 5.65
C LEU A 231 -16.14 6.24 4.92
N GLU A 232 -15.94 7.33 5.67
CA GLU A 232 -15.45 8.58 5.11
C GLU A 232 -13.97 8.42 4.73
N CYS A 233 -13.64 8.64 3.47
CA CYS A 233 -12.30 8.46 2.92
C CYS A 233 -11.85 9.71 2.16
N TYR A 234 -10.54 9.98 2.22
CA TYR A 234 -9.85 10.84 1.26
C TYR A 234 -9.46 10.01 0.04
N LEU A 235 -9.75 10.51 -1.15
CA LEU A 235 -9.34 9.86 -2.39
C LEU A 235 -8.09 10.56 -2.93
N VAL A 236 -7.01 9.81 -2.98
CA VAL A 236 -5.76 10.23 -3.61
C VAL A 236 -5.71 9.66 -5.01
N TYR A 237 -5.60 10.53 -5.99
CA TYR A 237 -5.39 10.17 -7.38
C TYR A 237 -3.92 10.29 -7.69
N ALA A 238 -3.36 9.21 -8.24
CA ALA A 238 -1.96 9.13 -8.59
C ALA A 238 -1.79 8.64 -10.02
N ASN A 239 -0.82 9.21 -10.73
CA ASN A 239 -0.43 8.76 -12.07
C ASN A 239 1.08 8.52 -12.05
N ALA A 240 1.53 7.48 -12.74
CA ALA A 240 2.94 7.27 -13.04
C ALA A 240 3.20 7.45 -14.53
N GLU A 241 4.35 8.01 -14.85
CA GLU A 241 4.87 8.08 -16.21
C GLU A 241 6.33 7.68 -16.25
N SER A 242 6.68 6.86 -17.25
CA SER A 242 8.06 6.55 -17.61
C SER A 242 8.16 6.25 -19.09
N ARG A 243 9.37 5.94 -19.57
CA ARG A 243 9.62 5.61 -20.98
C ARG A 243 8.87 4.36 -21.49
N ILE A 244 8.34 3.53 -20.59
CA ILE A 244 7.63 2.29 -20.96
C ILE A 244 6.10 2.44 -20.94
N GLY A 245 5.57 3.55 -20.43
CA GLY A 245 4.13 3.83 -20.45
C GLY A 245 3.65 4.55 -19.20
N LYS A 246 2.33 4.47 -18.97
CA LYS A 246 1.63 5.14 -17.88
C LYS A 246 0.81 4.15 -17.07
N THR A 247 0.75 4.39 -15.77
CA THR A 247 -0.09 3.64 -14.82
C THR A 247 -0.81 4.61 -13.90
N GLU A 248 -1.89 4.17 -13.25
CA GLU A 248 -2.67 5.02 -12.37
C GLU A 248 -3.03 4.25 -11.09
N LEU A 249 -3.29 4.99 -10.01
CA LEU A 249 -3.84 4.47 -8.77
C LEU A 249 -4.83 5.48 -8.18
N ILE A 250 -6.02 5.00 -7.78
CA ILE A 250 -6.90 5.71 -6.86
C ILE A 250 -6.81 5.01 -5.49
N SER A 251 -6.30 5.73 -4.50
CA SER A 251 -6.20 5.26 -3.11
C SER A 251 -7.31 5.87 -2.27
N TYR A 252 -8.09 5.02 -1.61
CA TYR A 252 -9.14 5.42 -0.67
C TYR A 252 -8.56 5.29 0.74
N PHE A 253 -8.25 6.42 1.35
CA PHE A 253 -7.59 6.49 2.65
C PHE A 253 -8.55 6.91 3.75
N ASN A 254 -8.64 6.11 4.81
CA ASN A 254 -9.35 6.43 6.04
C ASN A 254 -8.33 6.60 7.19
N PRO A 255 -8.34 7.73 7.93
CA PRO A 255 -7.36 7.97 9.00
C PRO A 255 -7.33 6.94 10.14
N LYS A 256 -8.36 6.09 10.29
CA LYS A 256 -8.41 5.03 11.30
C LYS A 256 -7.95 3.67 10.77
N PHE A 257 -8.18 3.41 9.48
CA PHE A 257 -7.98 2.09 8.87
C PHE A 257 -6.90 2.05 7.79
N GLY A 258 -6.30 3.19 7.45
CA GLY A 258 -5.32 3.30 6.37
C GLY A 258 -5.97 3.24 5.00
N PHE A 259 -5.28 2.64 4.04
CA PHE A 259 -5.79 2.45 2.69
C PHE A 259 -6.85 1.35 2.66
N VAL A 260 -8.13 1.74 2.60
CA VAL A 260 -9.25 0.78 2.66
C VAL A 260 -9.62 0.20 1.30
N LYS A 261 -9.23 0.89 0.21
CA LYS A 261 -9.40 0.42 -1.17
C LYS A 261 -8.31 1.00 -2.05
N LEU A 262 -7.81 0.21 -2.99
CA LEU A 262 -6.80 0.60 -3.97
C LEU A 262 -7.29 0.15 -5.34
N GLU A 263 -7.41 1.09 -6.28
CA GLU A 263 -7.85 0.81 -7.66
C GLU A 263 -6.71 1.17 -8.62
N TYR A 264 -5.99 0.16 -9.07
CA TYR A 264 -4.87 0.28 -9.99
C TYR A 264 -5.33 0.16 -11.43
N LYS A 265 -4.75 0.98 -12.30
CA LYS A 265 -4.71 0.77 -13.75
C LYS A 265 -3.28 0.41 -14.12
N ASN A 266 -3.08 -0.82 -14.55
CA ASN A 266 -1.77 -1.41 -14.78
C ASN A 266 -1.19 -1.00 -16.14
N ILE A 267 0.10 -1.26 -16.32
CA ILE A 267 0.86 -0.87 -17.52
C ILE A 267 0.32 -1.49 -18.81
N ASP A 268 -0.28 -2.67 -18.72
CA ASP A 268 -0.86 -3.40 -19.84
C ASP A 268 -2.31 -2.97 -20.14
N GLY A 269 -2.86 -2.01 -19.39
CA GLY A 269 -4.23 -1.50 -19.52
C GLY A 269 -5.29 -2.27 -18.73
N THR A 270 -4.89 -3.23 -17.90
CA THR A 270 -5.78 -4.00 -17.02
C THR A 270 -5.99 -3.27 -15.69
N LYS A 271 -6.89 -3.78 -14.84
CA LYS A 271 -7.06 -3.21 -13.48
C LYS A 271 -6.79 -4.25 -12.41
N THR A 272 -6.26 -3.78 -11.29
CA THR A 272 -6.14 -4.56 -10.05
C THR A 272 -6.83 -3.78 -8.95
N VAL A 273 -7.74 -4.41 -8.21
CA VAL A 273 -8.43 -3.78 -7.09
C VAL A 273 -8.14 -4.56 -5.82
N LEU A 274 -7.74 -3.87 -4.76
CA LEU A 274 -7.64 -4.40 -3.40
C LEU A 274 -8.65 -3.66 -2.52
N GLU A 275 -9.39 -4.38 -1.70
CA GLU A 275 -10.37 -3.79 -0.77
C GLU A 275 -10.27 -4.48 0.60
N LEU A 276 -10.09 -3.65 1.63
CA LEU A 276 -9.98 -4.06 3.03
C LEU A 276 -11.32 -4.63 3.50
N GLU A 277 -11.30 -5.91 3.87
CA GLU A 277 -12.47 -6.62 4.38
C GLU A 277 -12.58 -6.52 5.90
N ASN A 278 -11.44 -6.57 6.59
CA ASN A 278 -11.39 -6.64 8.04
C ASN A 278 -10.05 -6.14 8.60
N VAL A 279 -10.08 -5.68 9.85
CA VAL A 279 -8.89 -5.39 10.65
C VAL A 279 -9.00 -6.13 11.98
N GLU A 280 -8.04 -7.00 12.27
CA GLU A 280 -7.91 -7.74 13.53
C GLU A 280 -6.86 -7.07 14.44
#